data_AF-A0AB34Z940-F1
#
_entry.id   AF-A0AB34Z940-F1
#
_cell.length_a   1.000
_cell.length_b   1.000
_cell.length_c   1.000
_cell.angle_alpha   90.00
_cell.angle_beta   90.00
_cell.angle_gamma   90.00
#
_symmetry.space_group_name_H-M   'P 1'
#
loop_
_entity.id
_entity.type
_entity.pdbx_description
1 polymer ?
#
loop_
_entity_poly.entity_id
_entity_poly.type
_entity_poly.pdbx_seq_one_letter_code
_entity_poly.pdbx_strand_id
1 'polypeptide(L)'
;MVVELNVRPPGKNATDTLFLGIRVGDEDALKSLEAAQALRRSGLHAELVLKRLEPSGAVNIPLVRVESQAGAPARTIAVSTDGRVPGVWLDEVDGSSLQSAGLESPGHRYTQLAFAWAQGIQPGRYQLSIRLLGQPPQLTSIESELLVAYRHKSK
;
A
#
# COMPACT_ATOMS: atom_id res chain seq x y z
N MET A 1 -13.31 1.28 -5.94
CA MET A 1 -12.50 1.60 -7.13
C MET A 1 -11.82 0.33 -7.62
N VAL A 2 -11.62 0.19 -8.93
CA VAL A 2 -10.87 -0.92 -9.55
C VAL A 2 -9.81 -0.33 -10.44
N VAL A 3 -8.58 -0.84 -10.36
CA VAL A 3 -7.41 -0.37 -11.15
C VAL A 3 -6.73 -1.58 -11.76
N GLU A 4 -6.43 -1.51 -13.06
CA GLU A 4 -5.56 -2.48 -13.72
C GLU A 4 -4.14 -1.93 -13.79
N LEU A 5 -3.16 -2.81 -13.55
CA LEU A 5 -1.75 -2.44 -13.55
C LEU A 5 -0.89 -3.52 -14.21
N ASN A 6 0.17 -3.06 -14.88
CA ASN A 6 1.23 -3.90 -15.39
C ASN A 6 2.40 -3.88 -14.40
N VAL A 7 2.57 -4.97 -13.67
CA VAL A 7 3.67 -5.15 -12.72
C VAL A 7 4.91 -5.56 -13.52
N ARG A 8 5.91 -4.68 -13.54
CA ARG A 8 7.25 -4.94 -14.12
C ARG A 8 8.14 -5.64 -13.10
N PRO A 9 9.24 -6.31 -13.49
CA PRO A 9 10.20 -6.85 -12.53
C PRO A 9 10.65 -5.81 -11.48
N PRO A 10 10.88 -6.20 -10.22
CA PRO A 10 11.34 -5.28 -9.19
C PRO A 10 12.71 -4.71 -9.53
N GLY A 11 12.91 -3.42 -9.18
CA GLY A 11 14.21 -2.77 -9.29
C GLY A 11 15.25 -3.31 -8.32
N LYS A 12 16.51 -2.92 -8.48
CA LYS A 12 17.65 -3.38 -7.67
C LYS A 12 17.45 -3.16 -6.15
N ASN A 13 16.75 -2.09 -5.78
CA ASN A 13 16.53 -1.68 -4.40
C ASN A 13 15.14 -2.08 -3.87
N ALA A 14 14.40 -2.88 -4.64
CA ALA A 14 13.06 -3.35 -4.33
C ALA A 14 13.07 -4.84 -3.95
N THR A 15 12.12 -5.22 -3.11
CA THR A 15 11.74 -6.63 -2.93
C THR A 15 10.72 -7.04 -4.00
N ASP A 16 10.42 -8.34 -4.10
CA ASP A 16 9.29 -8.86 -4.90
C ASP A 16 7.92 -8.69 -4.20
N THR A 17 7.87 -7.90 -3.13
CA THR A 17 6.63 -7.62 -2.40
C THR A 17 6.00 -6.33 -2.89
N LEU A 18 4.74 -6.39 -3.35
CA LEU A 18 3.95 -5.20 -3.61
C LEU A 18 3.35 -4.67 -2.32
N PHE A 19 3.61 -3.40 -2.08
CA PHE A 19 2.85 -2.54 -1.18
C PHE A 19 1.52 -2.15 -1.85
N LEU A 20 0.42 -2.36 -1.14
CA LEU A 20 -0.92 -1.90 -1.51
C LEU A 20 -1.40 -0.96 -0.41
N GLY A 21 -1.46 0.33 -0.68
CA GLY A 21 -1.70 1.31 0.37
C GLY A 21 -2.00 2.70 -0.16
N ILE A 22 -1.85 3.68 0.72
CA ILE A 22 -1.92 5.09 0.36
C ILE A 22 -0.61 5.79 0.70
N ARG A 23 -0.38 6.93 0.08
CA ARG A 23 0.61 7.91 0.54
C ARG A 23 -0.07 9.23 0.85
N VAL A 24 0.51 9.96 1.78
CA VAL A 24 0.11 11.33 2.13
C VAL A 24 1.28 12.25 1.82
N GLY A 25 1.02 13.33 1.09
CA GLY A 25 2.00 14.34 0.74
C GLY A 25 1.84 15.62 1.56
N ASP A 26 2.94 16.27 1.87
CA ASP A 26 3.00 17.66 2.35
C ASP A 26 4.38 18.23 1.96
N GLU A 27 4.54 19.55 1.94
CA GLU A 27 5.85 20.18 1.73
C GLU A 27 6.81 19.91 2.90
N ASP A 28 6.24 19.69 4.10
CA ASP A 28 6.95 19.37 5.33
C ASP A 28 6.82 17.87 5.68
N ALA A 29 7.95 17.20 5.88
CA ALA A 29 7.99 15.78 6.23
C ALA A 29 7.33 15.48 7.58
N LEU A 30 7.41 16.39 8.55
CA LEU A 30 6.76 16.23 9.84
C LEU A 30 5.23 16.27 9.68
N LYS A 31 4.73 17.20 8.88
CA LYS A 31 3.28 17.33 8.61
C LYS A 31 2.73 16.11 7.87
N SER A 32 3.44 15.60 6.86
CA SER A 32 2.99 14.38 6.16
C SER A 32 2.99 13.16 7.09
N LEU A 33 3.96 13.06 8.00
CA LEU A 33 3.99 12.02 9.03
C LEU A 33 2.83 12.17 10.04
N GLU A 34 2.58 13.37 10.54
CA GLU A 34 1.47 13.65 11.46
C GLU A 34 0.12 13.30 10.84
N ALA A 35 -0.09 13.68 9.58
CA ALA A 35 -1.28 13.35 8.81
C ALA A 35 -1.44 11.83 8.61
N ALA A 36 -0.36 11.13 8.23
CA ALA A 36 -0.37 9.68 8.10
C ALA A 36 -0.68 8.99 9.44
N GLN A 37 -0.11 9.47 10.55
CA GLN A 37 -0.44 8.94 11.87
C GLN A 37 -1.90 9.21 12.27
N ALA A 38 -2.45 10.37 11.91
CA ALA A 38 -3.85 10.69 12.14
C ALA A 38 -4.78 9.72 11.38
N LEU A 39 -4.48 9.42 10.12
CA LEU A 39 -5.21 8.41 9.33
C LEU A 39 -5.07 7.01 9.91
N ARG A 40 -3.88 6.64 10.38
CA ARG A 40 -3.68 5.36 11.06
C ARG A 40 -4.53 5.23 12.32
N ARG A 41 -4.64 6.31 13.11
CA ARG A 41 -5.44 6.35 14.35
C ARG A 41 -6.94 6.45 14.12
N SER A 42 -7.39 6.90 12.95
CA SER A 42 -8.82 7.06 12.65
C SER A 42 -9.55 5.73 12.41
N GLY A 43 -8.83 4.60 12.35
CA GLY A 43 -9.43 3.31 12.03
C GLY A 43 -9.80 3.23 10.55
N LEU A 44 -8.87 3.62 9.66
CA LEU A 44 -9.08 3.50 8.22
C LEU A 44 -9.18 2.02 7.82
N HIS A 45 -10.40 1.57 7.53
CA HIS A 45 -10.69 0.20 7.12
C HIS A 45 -10.90 0.11 5.61
N ALA A 46 -10.58 -1.03 5.02
CA ALA A 46 -10.80 -1.26 3.61
C ALA A 46 -11.11 -2.74 3.30
N GLU A 47 -11.60 -2.98 2.10
CA GLU A 47 -11.58 -4.27 1.43
C GLU A 47 -10.66 -4.20 0.23
N LEU A 48 -9.72 -5.15 0.15
CA LEU A 48 -8.76 -5.26 -0.94
C LEU A 48 -8.81 -6.67 -1.54
N VAL A 49 -8.88 -6.72 -2.86
CA VAL A 49 -8.71 -7.96 -3.62
C VAL A 49 -7.72 -7.69 -4.75
N LEU A 50 -6.65 -8.47 -4.80
CA LEU A 50 -5.70 -8.47 -5.90
C LEU A 50 -5.87 -9.74 -6.73
N LYS A 51 -6.02 -9.57 -8.04
CA LYS A 51 -6.08 -10.68 -8.99
C LYS A 51 -4.98 -10.55 -10.03
N ARG A 52 -4.33 -11.66 -10.36
CA ARG A 52 -3.50 -11.77 -11.57
C ARG A 52 -4.39 -12.10 -12.76
N LEU A 53 -4.21 -11.39 -13.85
CA LEU A 53 -4.96 -11.59 -15.09
C LEU A 53 -4.14 -12.50 -16.00
N GLU A 54 -4.58 -13.75 -16.15
CA GLU A 54 -3.98 -14.74 -17.05
C GLU A 54 -4.91 -14.97 -18.25
N PRO A 55 -4.40 -15.55 -19.36
CA PRO A 55 -5.24 -15.91 -20.50
C PRO A 55 -6.40 -16.86 -20.15
N SER A 56 -6.20 -17.71 -19.14
CA SER A 56 -7.20 -18.68 -18.66
C SER A 56 -8.19 -18.10 -17.64
N GLY A 57 -8.00 -16.85 -17.20
CA GLY A 57 -8.87 -16.19 -16.23
C GLY A 57 -8.10 -15.44 -15.14
N ALA A 58 -8.86 -14.83 -14.23
CA ALA A 58 -8.30 -14.07 -13.12
C ALA A 58 -8.07 -14.96 -11.89
N VAL A 59 -6.83 -14.96 -11.36
CA VAL A 59 -6.43 -15.75 -10.19
C VAL A 59 -6.25 -14.83 -8.99
N ASN A 60 -6.88 -15.16 -7.85
CA ASN A 60 -6.71 -14.40 -6.62
C ASN A 60 -5.27 -14.53 -6.10
N ILE A 61 -4.67 -13.39 -5.74
CA ILE A 61 -3.35 -13.31 -5.12
C ILE A 61 -3.53 -13.19 -3.61
N PRO A 62 -2.95 -14.10 -2.81
CA PRO A 62 -2.98 -13.98 -1.36
C PRO A 62 -2.37 -12.67 -0.89
N LEU A 63 -3.08 -11.99 0.00
CA LEU A 63 -2.62 -10.77 0.64
C LEU A 63 -2.30 -11.04 2.11
N VAL A 64 -1.36 -10.29 2.65
CA VAL A 64 -1.04 -10.29 4.07
C VAL A 64 -1.07 -8.88 4.64
N ARG A 65 -1.35 -8.75 5.93
CA ARG A 65 -1.32 -7.49 6.68
C ARG A 65 -0.38 -7.60 7.87
N VAL A 66 0.14 -6.48 8.34
CA VAL A 66 0.91 -6.44 9.59
C VAL A 66 -0.02 -6.10 10.74
N GLU A 67 0.07 -6.89 11.81
CA GLU A 67 -0.58 -6.64 13.08
C GLU A 67 0.48 -6.37 14.14
N SER A 68 0.38 -5.21 14.78
CA SER A 68 1.27 -4.83 15.88
C SER A 68 0.45 -4.68 17.15
N GLN A 69 0.83 -5.42 18.19
CA GLN A 69 0.26 -5.32 19.53
C GLN A 69 1.33 -4.78 20.48
N ALA A 70 0.91 -3.92 21.42
CA ALA A 70 1.82 -3.41 22.45
C ALA A 70 2.46 -4.57 23.22
N GLY A 71 3.81 -4.54 23.33
CA GLY A 71 4.57 -5.57 24.04
C GLY A 71 4.81 -6.87 23.28
N ALA A 72 4.42 -6.96 22.00
CA ALA A 72 4.70 -8.13 21.15
C ALA A 72 5.37 -7.74 19.83
N PRO A 73 6.22 -8.61 19.24
CA PRO A 73 6.71 -8.41 17.89
C PRO A 73 5.55 -8.32 16.89
N ALA A 74 5.69 -7.45 15.89
CA ALA A 74 4.74 -7.36 14.79
C ALA A 74 4.62 -8.72 14.07
N ARG A 75 3.40 -9.08 13.68
CA ARG A 75 3.11 -10.34 13.00
C ARG A 75 2.51 -10.08 11.63
N THR A 76 2.93 -10.88 10.66
CA THR A 76 2.29 -10.91 9.35
C THR A 76 1.14 -11.91 9.39
N ILE A 77 -0.06 -11.46 9.05
CA ILE A 77 -1.30 -12.24 9.10
C ILE A 77 -1.93 -12.25 7.71
N ALA A 78 -2.44 -13.39 7.27
CA ALA A 78 -3.20 -13.48 6.03
C ALA A 78 -4.45 -12.58 6.07
N VAL A 79 -4.70 -11.86 4.97
CA VAL A 79 -5.99 -11.21 4.75
C VAL A 79 -6.99 -12.30 4.37
N SER A 80 -8.18 -12.26 4.98
CA SER A 80 -9.25 -13.21 4.71
C SER A 80 -9.75 -13.11 3.27
N THR A 81 -10.47 -14.13 2.82
CA THR A 81 -11.01 -14.20 1.45
C THR A 81 -12.05 -13.13 1.13
N ASP A 82 -12.62 -12.48 2.14
CA ASP A 82 -13.49 -11.31 1.99
C ASP A 82 -12.70 -10.01 1.74
N GLY A 83 -11.36 -10.07 1.79
CA GLY A 83 -10.46 -8.95 1.52
C GLY A 83 -10.39 -7.89 2.62
N ARG A 84 -11.04 -8.12 3.77
CA ARG A 84 -11.13 -7.08 4.81
C ARG A 84 -9.80 -6.83 5.51
N VAL A 85 -9.43 -5.56 5.58
CA VAL A 85 -8.30 -5.06 6.35
C VAL A 85 -8.79 -4.03 7.37
N PRO A 86 -8.56 -4.24 8.67
CA PRO A 86 -9.10 -3.39 9.73
C PRO A 86 -8.22 -2.17 10.03
N GLY A 87 -7.22 -1.87 9.20
CA GLY A 87 -6.30 -0.78 9.48
C GLY A 87 -5.14 -0.69 8.50
N VAL A 88 -4.29 0.28 8.79
CA VAL A 88 -3.06 0.56 8.05
C VAL A 88 -1.84 0.64 8.97
N TRP A 89 -0.65 0.44 8.42
CA TRP A 89 0.62 0.64 9.13
C TRP A 89 1.60 1.44 8.29
N LEU A 90 2.54 2.11 8.96
CA LEU A 90 3.65 2.80 8.29
C LEU A 90 4.58 1.75 7.67
N ASP A 91 4.93 1.95 6.41
CA ASP A 91 5.85 1.09 5.68
C ASP A 91 6.55 1.89 4.59
N GLU A 92 7.62 1.32 4.03
CA GLU A 92 8.46 1.99 3.04
C GLU A 92 8.40 1.28 1.69
N VAL A 93 8.37 2.10 0.64
CA VAL A 93 8.38 1.68 -0.76
C VAL A 93 9.71 2.07 -1.39
N ASP A 94 10.07 1.40 -2.49
CA ASP A 94 11.31 1.73 -3.21
C ASP A 94 11.20 3.11 -3.88
N GLY A 95 11.76 4.13 -3.22
CA GLY A 95 11.77 5.50 -3.71
C GLY A 95 12.46 5.67 -5.08
N SER A 96 13.43 4.80 -5.43
CA SER A 96 14.09 4.87 -6.74
C SER A 96 13.15 4.48 -7.89
N SER A 97 12.26 3.51 -7.66
CA SER A 97 11.18 3.16 -8.59
C SER A 97 10.13 4.27 -8.69
N LEU A 98 9.76 4.91 -7.57
CA LEU A 98 8.81 6.03 -7.60
C LEU A 98 9.35 7.23 -8.38
N GLN A 99 10.62 7.58 -8.16
CA GLN A 99 11.27 8.67 -8.89
C GLN A 99 11.33 8.38 -10.40
N SER A 100 11.71 7.16 -10.77
CA SER A 100 11.78 6.75 -12.18
C SER A 100 10.42 6.72 -12.88
N ALA A 101 9.34 6.54 -12.11
CA ALA A 101 7.96 6.60 -12.61
C ALA A 101 7.39 8.03 -12.63
N GLY A 102 8.17 9.04 -12.22
CA GLY A 102 7.70 10.43 -12.12
C GLY A 102 6.65 10.64 -11.01
N LEU A 103 6.59 9.74 -10.03
CA LEU A 103 5.64 9.82 -8.92
C LEU A 103 6.18 10.63 -7.75
N GLU A 104 7.47 11.00 -7.77
CA GLU A 104 8.08 11.90 -6.79
C GLU A 104 8.04 13.34 -7.30
N SER A 105 7.63 14.27 -6.44
CA SER A 105 7.60 15.71 -6.75
C SER A 105 8.68 16.44 -5.95
N PRO A 106 9.54 17.25 -6.61
CA PRO A 106 10.46 18.13 -5.89
C PRO A 106 9.69 19.04 -4.93
N GLY A 107 10.10 19.11 -3.67
CA GLY A 107 9.45 19.92 -2.64
C GLY A 107 8.34 19.21 -1.85
N HIS A 108 7.84 18.06 -2.30
CA HIS A 108 6.92 17.25 -1.51
C HIS A 108 7.64 16.13 -0.75
N ARG A 109 7.07 15.80 0.42
CA ARG A 109 7.50 14.75 1.32
C ARG A 109 6.34 13.81 1.55
N TYR A 110 6.53 12.55 1.17
CA TYR A 110 5.49 11.54 1.26
C TYR A 110 5.73 10.59 2.43
N THR A 111 4.67 10.32 3.18
CA THR A 111 4.62 9.23 4.17
C THR A 111 3.64 8.16 3.67
N GLN A 112 4.06 6.89 3.67
CA GLN A 112 3.23 5.78 3.15
C GLN A 112 2.57 4.96 4.26
N LEU A 113 1.35 4.50 3.98
CA LEU A 113 0.53 3.65 4.84
C LEU A 113 0.04 2.43 4.06
N ALA A 114 0.52 1.24 4.43
CA ALA A 114 0.11 0.00 3.81
C ALA A 114 -1.23 -0.48 4.38
N PHE A 115 -2.10 -0.98 3.50
CA PHE A 115 -3.26 -1.81 3.86
C PHE A 115 -2.92 -3.29 3.83
N ALA A 116 -2.13 -3.69 2.83
CA ALA A 116 -1.79 -5.07 2.56
C ALA A 116 -0.46 -5.16 1.80
N TRP A 117 0.17 -6.32 1.88
CA TRP A 117 1.25 -6.74 1.00
C TRP A 117 0.81 -7.93 0.15
N ALA A 118 1.27 -7.95 -1.11
CA ALA A 118 1.30 -9.15 -1.93
C ALA A 118 2.76 -9.60 -2.07
N GLN A 119 3.11 -10.72 -1.46
CA GLN A 119 4.50 -11.22 -1.41
C GLN A 119 4.80 -12.12 -2.61
N GLY A 120 6.05 -12.13 -3.09
CA GLY A 120 6.47 -13.03 -4.16
C GLY A 120 5.80 -12.74 -5.51
N ILE A 121 5.44 -11.48 -5.78
CA ILE A 121 4.72 -11.11 -7.00
C ILE A 121 5.58 -11.44 -8.22
N GLN A 122 4.96 -12.02 -9.25
CA GLN A 122 5.60 -12.19 -10.54
C GLN A 122 5.24 -11.05 -11.47
N PRO A 123 6.10 -10.66 -12.43
CA PRO A 123 5.73 -9.70 -13.47
C PRO A 123 4.47 -10.14 -14.23
N GLY A 124 3.64 -9.18 -14.64
CA GLY A 124 2.42 -9.45 -15.40
C GLY A 124 1.30 -8.44 -15.17
N ARG A 125 0.10 -8.79 -15.65
CA ARG A 125 -1.10 -7.97 -15.50
C ARG A 125 -1.86 -8.32 -14.23
N TYR A 126 -2.27 -7.30 -13.51
CA TYR A 126 -3.05 -7.44 -12.28
C TYR A 126 -4.22 -6.47 -12.26
N GLN A 127 -5.25 -6.84 -11.50
CA GLN A 127 -6.38 -5.99 -11.18
C GLN A 127 -6.48 -5.87 -9.66
N LEU A 128 -6.40 -4.64 -9.16
CA LEU A 128 -6.63 -4.31 -7.77
C LEU A 128 -8.04 -3.74 -7.62
N SER A 129 -8.85 -4.38 -6.78
CA SER A 129 -10.10 -3.81 -6.28
C SER A 129 -9.85 -3.29 -4.87
N ILE A 130 -10.21 -2.03 -4.63
CA ILE A 130 -10.13 -1.40 -3.31
C ILE A 130 -11.44 -0.67 -2.99
N ARG A 131 -11.94 -0.89 -1.77
CA ARG A 131 -13.12 -0.21 -1.23
C ARG A 131 -12.83 0.23 0.19
N LEU A 132 -12.81 1.53 0.43
CA LEU A 132 -12.72 2.06 1.79
C LEU A 132 -14.05 1.76 2.52
N LEU A 133 -13.94 1.24 3.73
CA LEU A 133 -15.08 0.91 4.58
C LEU A 133 -15.28 2.08 5.55
N GLY A 134 -16.21 2.96 5.19
CA GLY A 134 -16.40 4.25 5.84
C GLY A 134 -15.49 5.33 5.26
N GLN A 135 -15.77 6.57 5.64
CA GLN A 135 -14.98 7.74 5.26
C GLN A 135 -14.63 8.50 6.53
N PRO A 136 -13.49 8.18 7.18
CA PRO A 136 -13.05 8.98 8.32
C PRO A 136 -12.87 10.43 7.84
N PRO A 137 -13.38 11.44 8.57
CA PRO A 137 -13.32 12.84 8.15
C PRO A 137 -11.90 13.31 7.78
N GLN A 138 -10.90 12.74 8.43
CA GLN A 138 -9.48 13.00 8.19
C GLN A 138 -9.06 12.71 6.75
N LEU A 139 -9.66 11.71 6.10
CA LEU A 139 -9.36 11.37 4.71
C LEU A 139 -9.83 12.46 3.72
N THR A 140 -10.87 13.22 4.07
CA THR A 140 -11.38 14.31 3.24
C THR A 140 -10.52 15.57 3.34
N SER A 141 -9.82 15.75 4.46
CA SER A 141 -8.94 16.91 4.71
C SER A 141 -7.47 16.68 4.38
N ILE A 142 -7.07 15.43 4.11
CA ILE A 142 -5.69 15.05 3.85
C ILE A 142 -5.55 14.66 2.38
N GLU A 143 -4.65 15.33 1.67
CA GLU A 143 -4.28 14.93 0.31
C GLU A 143 -3.63 13.54 0.37
N SER A 144 -4.40 12.54 -0.08
CA SER A 144 -4.00 11.15 -0.04
C SER A 144 -4.23 10.49 -1.38
N GLU A 145 -3.26 9.69 -1.79
CA GLU A 145 -3.26 9.01 -3.09
C GLU A 145 -3.16 7.51 -2.87
N LEU A 146 -3.90 6.73 -3.68
CA LEU A 146 -3.65 5.29 -3.75
C LEU A 146 -2.24 5.07 -4.32
N LEU A 147 -1.47 4.23 -3.63
CA LEU A 147 -0.13 3.84 -4.04
C LEU A 147 -0.03 2.32 -4.15
N VAL A 148 0.37 1.86 -5.34
CA VAL A 148 0.83 0.49 -5.58
C VAL A 148 2.27 0.55 -6.03
N ALA A 149 3.16 0.00 -5.21
CA ALA A 149 4.60 0.10 -5.43
C ALA A 149 5.31 -1.13 -4.89
N TYR A 150 6.55 -1.34 -5.32
CA TYR A 150 7.40 -2.32 -4.68
C TYR A 150 7.86 -1.83 -3.31
N ARG A 151 7.90 -2.71 -2.31
CA ARG A 151 8.48 -2.41 -1.00
C ARG A 151 9.99 -2.22 -1.12
N HIS A 152 10.51 -1.28 -0.32
CA HIS A 152 11.94 -1.05 -0.22
C HIS A 152 12.64 -2.30 0.33
N LYS A 153 13.79 -2.63 -0.25
CA LYS A 153 14.69 -3.64 0.30
C LYS A 153 15.56 -2.98 1.36
N SER A 154 15.25 -3.25 2.64
CA SER A 154 16.15 -2.88 3.74
C SER A 154 17.55 -3.47 3.49
N LYS A 155 18.58 -2.69 3.77
CA LYS A 155 19.99 -3.12 3.65
C LYS A 155 20.34 -4.23 4.63
#